data_AF-A0AAN5CMH4-F1
#
_entry.id   AF-A0AAN5CMH4-F1
#
_cell.length_a   1.000
_cell.length_b   1.000
_cell.length_c   1.000
_cell.angle_alpha   90.00
_cell.angle_beta   90.00
_cell.angle_gamma   90.00
#
_symmetry.space_group_name_H-M   'P 1'
#
loop_
_entity.id
_entity.type
_entity.pdbx_description
1 polymer ?
#
loop_
_entity_poly.entity_id
_entity_poly.type
_entity_poly.pdbx_seq_one_letter_code
_entity_poly.pdbx_strand_id
1 'polypeptide(L)'
;MAYPISILRVACSIEGAAGCLLNLYIFYLLRKSRMDALFRIHVFLDCHFIFVIFNPFIGQLPKEVYDVLTMLASALCSSMFIFIPSLASLQLMALTRPQLSALKRFSVAFAHPLICCFVVGISVPMLVPTTEMDIEMERVSRAKFEIDDSLIFYRYGGTMNRTELNRGRHFLVALFGFIIFPYSTSYAEMVILMFMIYKHLKSYKSAVTSAKTASLQRDFFIMQLLQV
;
A
#
# COMPACT_ATOMS: atom_id res chain seq x y z
N MET A 1 -31.11 12.03 -4.85
CA MET A 1 -30.04 12.54 -3.98
C MET A 1 -28.69 12.12 -4.55
N ALA A 2 -27.88 13.07 -5.04
CA ALA A 2 -26.63 12.83 -5.79
C ALA A 2 -25.33 13.22 -5.03
N TYR A 3 -25.47 13.67 -3.78
CA TYR A 3 -24.38 14.23 -2.96
C TYR A 3 -23.18 13.29 -2.66
N PRO A 4 -23.34 11.98 -2.40
CA PRO A 4 -22.20 11.16 -1.95
C PRO A 4 -21.18 10.89 -3.07
N ILE A 5 -21.58 10.91 -4.34
CA ILE A 5 -20.68 10.63 -5.47
C ILE A 5 -19.79 11.84 -5.78
N SER A 6 -20.33 13.06 -5.68
CA SER A 6 -19.57 14.29 -5.94
C SER A 6 -18.48 14.51 -4.88
N ILE A 7 -18.78 14.24 -3.61
CA ILE A 7 -17.82 14.35 -2.50
C ILE A 7 -16.67 13.36 -2.68
N LEU A 8 -16.96 12.10 -3.03
CA LEU A 8 -15.94 11.09 -3.27
C LEU A 8 -15.04 11.44 -4.46
N ARG A 9 -15.61 11.96 -5.55
CA ARG A 9 -14.83 12.43 -6.72
C ARG A 9 -13.91 13.59 -6.37
N VAL A 10 -14.39 14.55 -5.58
CA VAL A 10 -13.58 15.68 -5.12
C VAL A 10 -12.46 15.18 -4.20
N ALA A 11 -12.76 14.29 -3.25
CA ALA A 11 -11.76 13.70 -2.36
C ALA A 11 -10.66 12.94 -3.12
N CYS A 12 -11.03 12.04 -4.04
CA CYS A 12 -10.06 11.32 -4.87
C CYS A 12 -9.27 12.23 -5.81
N SER A 13 -9.88 13.30 -6.33
CA SER A 13 -9.19 14.27 -7.19
C SER A 13 -8.18 15.10 -6.39
N ILE A 14 -8.53 15.48 -5.16
CA ILE A 14 -7.62 16.19 -4.24
C ILE A 14 -6.47 15.27 -3.84
N GLU A 15 -6.74 14.02 -3.48
CA GLU A 15 -5.73 13.02 -3.14
C GLU A 15 -4.76 12.80 -4.31
N GLY A 16 -5.29 12.56 -5.52
CA GLY A 16 -4.48 12.37 -6.72
C GLY A 16 -3.66 13.61 -7.10
N ALA A 17 -4.25 14.81 -7.00
CA ALA A 17 -3.55 16.06 -7.27
C ALA A 17 -2.46 16.34 -6.22
N ALA A 18 -2.74 16.12 -4.94
CA ALA A 18 -1.77 16.27 -3.86
C ALA A 18 -0.62 15.27 -4.01
N GLY A 19 -0.91 14.01 -4.33
CA GLY A 19 0.09 12.99 -4.62
C GLY A 19 0.95 13.35 -5.84
N CYS A 20 0.36 13.85 -6.92
CA CYS A 20 1.08 14.30 -8.11
C CYS A 20 1.99 15.50 -7.81
N LEU A 21 1.47 16.54 -7.15
CA LEU A 21 2.24 17.72 -6.76
C LEU A 21 3.37 17.36 -5.79
N LEU A 22 3.13 16.46 -4.85
CA LEU A 22 4.15 15.97 -3.91
C LEU A 22 5.25 15.21 -4.67
N ASN A 23 4.91 14.34 -5.61
CA ASN A 23 5.88 13.62 -6.42
C ASN A 23 6.70 14.57 -7.32
N LEU A 24 6.06 15.57 -7.92
CA LEU A 24 6.75 16.60 -8.73
C LEU A 24 7.66 17.48 -7.87
N TYR A 25 7.22 17.85 -6.67
CA TYR A 25 8.02 18.64 -5.74
C TYR A 25 9.21 17.84 -5.21
N ILE A 26 9.01 16.57 -4.85
CA ILE A 26 10.09 15.65 -4.50
C ILE A 26 11.06 15.59 -5.68
N PHE A 27 10.60 15.26 -6.89
CA PHE A 27 11.45 15.19 -8.09
C PHE A 27 12.25 16.48 -8.34
N TYR A 28 11.64 17.65 -8.16
CA TYR A 28 12.33 18.94 -8.25
C TYR A 28 13.44 19.09 -7.20
N LEU A 29 13.15 18.74 -5.93
CA LEU A 29 14.15 18.74 -4.86
C LEU A 29 15.30 17.76 -5.15
N LEU A 30 14.99 16.56 -5.68
CA LEU A 30 15.98 15.55 -6.06
C LEU A 30 16.93 16.06 -7.14
N ARG A 31 16.37 16.64 -8.20
CA ARG A 31 17.14 17.21 -9.29
C ARG A 31 18.03 18.36 -8.82
N LYS A 32 17.55 19.14 -7.85
CA LYS A 32 18.30 20.26 -7.28
C LYS A 32 19.44 19.79 -6.35
N SER A 33 19.27 18.68 -5.64
CA SER A 33 20.27 18.17 -4.70
C SER A 33 21.36 17.28 -5.33
N ARG A 34 21.34 17.06 -6.66
CA ARG A 34 22.22 16.10 -7.37
C ARG A 34 22.20 14.69 -6.74
N MET A 35 21.06 14.32 -6.16
CA MET A 35 20.86 13.02 -5.50
C MET A 35 20.20 12.02 -6.45
N ASP A 36 20.74 11.91 -7.68
CA ASP A 36 20.21 11.04 -8.73
C ASP A 36 20.29 9.53 -8.36
N ALA A 37 20.91 9.17 -7.23
CA ALA A 37 21.11 7.80 -6.76
C ALA A 37 20.40 7.43 -5.43
N LEU A 38 19.71 8.36 -4.76
CA LEU A 38 19.41 8.21 -3.32
C LEU A 38 17.93 8.23 -2.96
N PHE A 39 17.08 7.48 -3.66
CA PHE A 39 15.74 7.19 -3.11
C PHE A 39 15.44 5.69 -3.10
N ARG A 40 15.38 5.16 -1.87
CA ARG A 40 14.83 3.85 -1.48
C ARG A 40 15.35 2.70 -2.32
N ILE A 41 16.61 2.34 -2.12
CA ILE A 41 17.12 1.07 -2.63
C ILE A 41 16.63 -0.02 -1.68
N HIS A 42 15.58 -0.75 -2.08
CA HIS A 42 15.23 -2.00 -1.43
C HIS A 42 16.26 -3.03 -1.89
N VAL A 43 17.12 -3.46 -0.98
CA VAL A 43 18.12 -4.48 -1.31
C VAL A 43 17.93 -5.67 -0.41
N PHE A 44 17.78 -6.83 -1.04
CA PHE A 44 18.07 -8.10 -0.41
C PHE A 44 19.59 -8.28 -0.42
N LEU A 45 20.22 -8.06 0.72
CA LEU A 45 21.67 -8.17 0.89
C LEU A 45 22.00 -9.09 2.04
N ASP A 46 22.78 -10.15 1.79
CA ASP A 46 23.20 -11.10 2.83
C ASP A 46 22.05 -11.63 3.69
N CYS A 47 20.90 -11.92 3.05
CA CYS A 47 19.64 -12.33 3.69
C CYS A 47 18.97 -11.28 4.58
N HIS A 48 19.38 -10.02 4.47
CA HIS A 48 18.71 -8.85 5.01
C HIS A 48 17.84 -8.22 3.94
N PHE A 49 16.60 -7.93 4.27
CA PHE A 49 15.82 -6.97 3.51
C PHE A 49 16.04 -5.60 4.14
N ILE A 50 16.69 -4.71 3.42
CA ILE A 50 17.02 -3.38 3.92
C ILE A 50 16.33 -2.34 3.06
N PHE A 51 15.66 -1.42 3.75
CA PHE A 51 15.07 -0.22 3.23
C PHE A 51 15.81 0.98 3.83
N VAL A 52 16.63 1.65 3.02
CA VAL A 52 17.36 2.83 3.45
C VAL A 52 16.58 4.10 3.10
N ILE A 53 16.36 4.94 4.09
CA ILE A 53 15.79 6.27 3.91
C ILE A 53 16.92 7.29 3.95
N PHE A 54 17.13 7.95 2.81
CA PHE A 54 17.89 9.19 2.73
C PHE A 54 16.89 10.34 2.67
N ASN A 55 16.94 11.24 3.64
CA ASN A 55 16.06 12.39 3.70
C ASN A 55 16.87 13.60 4.22
N PRO A 56 16.80 14.77 3.55
CA PRO A 56 17.53 15.97 3.95
C PRO A 56 17.17 16.48 5.36
N PHE A 57 16.06 16.02 5.92
CA PHE A 57 15.61 16.36 7.26
C PHE A 57 16.09 15.35 8.33
N ILE A 58 16.81 14.28 7.95
CA ILE A 58 17.33 13.30 8.91
C ILE A 58 18.19 14.01 9.96
N GLY A 59 17.93 13.70 11.24
CA GLY A 59 18.54 14.35 12.39
C GLY A 59 17.76 15.55 12.96
N GLN A 60 16.75 16.06 12.25
CA GLN A 60 15.89 17.14 12.78
C GLN A 60 14.79 16.64 13.71
N LEU A 61 14.38 15.39 13.56
CA LEU A 61 13.38 14.74 14.42
C LEU A 61 14.00 13.51 15.10
N PRO A 62 13.51 13.14 16.30
CA PRO A 62 13.88 11.89 16.95
C PRO A 62 13.59 10.68 16.05
N LYS A 63 14.43 9.64 16.13
CA LYS A 63 14.30 8.43 15.31
C LYS A 63 12.93 7.76 15.49
N GLU A 64 12.38 7.82 16.69
CA GLU A 64 11.06 7.26 17.03
C GLU A 64 9.95 7.87 16.16
N VAL A 65 10.06 9.16 15.82
CA VAL A 65 9.12 9.82 14.92
C VAL A 65 9.24 9.26 13.50
N TYR A 66 10.46 9.03 13.02
CA TYR A 66 10.68 8.39 11.72
C TYR A 66 10.21 6.95 11.69
N ASP A 67 10.36 6.21 12.79
CA ASP A 67 9.86 4.84 12.91
C ASP A 67 8.32 4.83 12.75
N VAL A 68 7.61 5.72 13.45
CA VAL A 68 6.15 5.88 13.32
C VAL A 68 5.76 6.31 11.91
N LEU A 69 6.44 7.28 11.32
CA LEU A 69 6.15 7.75 9.97
C LEU A 69 6.38 6.64 8.92
N THR A 70 7.43 5.84 9.08
CA THR A 70 7.74 4.73 8.18
C THR A 70 6.72 3.61 8.32
N MET A 71 6.31 3.30 9.55
CA MET A 71 5.21 2.35 9.78
C MET A 71 3.91 2.83 9.13
N LEU A 72 3.54 4.09 9.34
CA LEU A 72 2.33 4.67 8.75
C LEU A 72 2.40 4.67 7.21
N ALA A 73 3.52 5.11 6.64
CA ALA A 73 3.71 5.13 5.19
C ALA A 73 3.64 3.72 4.59
N SER A 74 4.21 2.73 5.27
CA SER A 74 4.13 1.32 4.86
C SER A 74 2.68 0.84 4.89
N ALA A 75 1.98 1.04 6.02
CA ALA A 75 0.58 0.65 6.16
C ALA A 75 -0.33 1.31 5.11
N LEU A 76 -0.13 2.60 4.83
CA LEU A 76 -0.87 3.33 3.79
C LEU A 76 -0.57 2.79 2.39
N CYS A 77 0.70 2.50 2.09
CA CYS A 77 1.10 1.91 0.82
C CYS A 77 0.44 0.54 0.61
N SER A 78 0.37 -0.29 1.66
CA SER A 78 -0.34 -1.57 1.59
C SER A 78 -1.87 -1.39 1.46
N SER A 79 -2.41 -0.37 2.13
CA SER A 79 -3.83 -0.04 2.08
C SER A 79 -4.32 0.31 0.67
N MET A 80 -3.46 0.87 -0.20
CA MET A 80 -3.82 1.26 -1.57
C MET A 80 -4.44 0.10 -2.37
N PHE A 81 -3.92 -1.12 -2.23
CA PHE A 81 -4.47 -2.29 -2.93
C PHE A 81 -5.52 -3.05 -2.10
N ILE A 82 -5.47 -2.95 -0.77
CA ILE A 82 -6.42 -3.61 0.13
C ILE A 82 -7.87 -3.12 -0.08
N PHE A 83 -8.07 -1.83 -0.35
CA PHE A 83 -9.42 -1.25 -0.46
C PHE A 83 -10.06 -1.32 -1.86
N ILE A 84 -9.30 -1.68 -2.90
CA ILE A 84 -9.81 -1.78 -4.28
C ILE A 84 -10.94 -2.83 -4.39
N PRO A 85 -10.80 -4.05 -3.84
CA PRO A 85 -11.85 -5.07 -3.93
C PRO A 85 -13.15 -4.66 -3.25
N SER A 86 -13.12 -3.88 -2.17
CA SER A 86 -14.33 -3.43 -1.47
C SER A 86 -15.24 -2.59 -2.33
N LEU A 87 -14.67 -1.71 -3.14
CA LEU A 87 -15.45 -0.88 -4.05
C LEU A 87 -16.13 -1.75 -5.12
N ALA A 88 -15.41 -2.74 -5.66
CA ALA A 88 -15.99 -3.72 -6.59
C ALA A 88 -17.07 -4.60 -5.92
N SER A 89 -16.84 -5.01 -4.67
CA SER A 89 -17.79 -5.78 -3.86
C SER A 89 -19.08 -5.00 -3.60
N LEU A 90 -18.98 -3.70 -3.26
CA LEU A 90 -20.13 -2.82 -3.13
C LEU A 90 -20.92 -2.70 -4.43
N GLN A 91 -20.24 -2.56 -5.57
CA GLN A 91 -20.88 -2.51 -6.88
C GLN A 91 -21.61 -3.82 -7.20
N LEU A 92 -20.96 -4.96 -7.00
CA LEU A 92 -21.56 -6.27 -7.22
C LEU A 92 -22.80 -6.48 -6.33
N MET A 93 -22.73 -6.11 -5.05
CA MET A 93 -23.88 -6.20 -4.14
C MET A 93 -24.99 -5.23 -4.51
N ALA A 94 -24.67 -4.04 -5.02
CA ALA A 94 -25.68 -3.11 -5.52
C ALA A 94 -26.46 -3.69 -6.72
N LEU A 95 -25.78 -4.47 -7.57
CA LEU A 95 -26.40 -5.15 -8.71
C LEU A 95 -27.18 -6.41 -8.31
N THR A 96 -26.58 -7.26 -7.49
CA THR A 96 -27.09 -8.62 -7.22
C THR A 96 -27.99 -8.73 -5.98
N ARG A 97 -27.86 -7.80 -5.03
CA ARG A 97 -28.54 -7.86 -3.72
C ARG A 97 -29.17 -6.51 -3.32
N PRO A 98 -30.04 -5.92 -4.16
CA PRO A 98 -30.67 -4.61 -3.89
C PRO A 98 -31.54 -4.58 -2.63
N GLN A 99 -31.96 -5.73 -2.12
CA GLN A 99 -32.73 -5.87 -0.87
C GLN A 99 -31.90 -5.70 0.40
N LEU A 100 -30.57 -5.82 0.34
CA LEU A 100 -29.72 -5.63 1.52
C LEU A 100 -29.65 -4.14 1.89
N SER A 101 -29.69 -3.83 3.19
CA SER A 101 -29.48 -2.45 3.68
C SER A 101 -28.06 -1.98 3.37
N ALA A 102 -27.87 -0.66 3.27
CA ALA A 102 -26.56 -0.06 2.97
C ALA A 102 -25.48 -0.50 3.98
N LEU A 103 -25.82 -0.54 5.27
CA LEU A 103 -24.91 -0.97 6.32
C LEU A 103 -24.46 -2.44 6.14
N LYS A 104 -25.39 -3.35 5.82
CA LYS A 104 -25.05 -4.76 5.58
C LYS A 104 -24.10 -4.92 4.38
N ARG A 105 -24.34 -4.19 3.30
CA ARG A 105 -23.44 -4.19 2.13
C ARG A 105 -22.06 -3.64 2.49
N PHE A 106 -22.01 -2.55 3.25
CA PHE A 106 -20.76 -1.98 3.72
C PHE A 106 -19.98 -2.97 4.59
N SER A 107 -20.62 -3.57 5.60
CA SER A 107 -19.97 -4.56 6.48
C SER A 107 -19.42 -5.76 5.71
N VAL A 108 -20.15 -6.28 4.71
CA VAL A 108 -19.67 -7.39 3.89
C VAL A 108 -18.50 -6.97 2.99
N ALA A 109 -18.61 -5.82 2.31
CA ALA A 109 -17.57 -5.36 1.39
C ALA A 109 -16.25 -5.00 2.08
N PHE A 110 -16.31 -4.56 3.35
CA PHE A 110 -15.14 -4.14 4.11
C PHE A 110 -14.60 -5.23 5.05
N ALA A 111 -15.22 -6.41 5.12
CA ALA A 111 -14.75 -7.49 5.99
C ALA A 111 -13.32 -7.93 5.66
N HIS A 112 -13.02 -8.19 4.38
CA HIS A 112 -11.68 -8.57 3.94
C HIS A 112 -10.62 -7.46 4.16
N PRO A 113 -10.87 -6.19 3.78
CA PRO A 113 -9.94 -5.11 4.09
C PRO A 113 -9.64 -4.94 5.56
N LEU A 114 -10.66 -5.06 6.43
CA LEU A 114 -10.45 -4.93 7.87
C LEU A 114 -9.53 -6.04 8.40
N ILE A 115 -9.67 -7.27 7.90
CA ILE A 115 -8.76 -8.38 8.20
C ILE A 115 -7.35 -8.04 7.70
N CYS A 116 -7.21 -7.57 6.46
CA CYS A 116 -5.90 -7.20 5.90
C CYS A 116 -5.25 -6.06 6.67
N CYS A 117 -5.99 -5.00 7.00
CA CYS A 117 -5.52 -3.88 7.82
C CYS A 117 -5.06 -4.34 9.20
N PHE A 118 -5.76 -5.29 9.82
CA PHE A 118 -5.34 -5.88 11.09
C PHE A 118 -4.01 -6.65 10.95
N VAL A 119 -3.88 -7.50 9.93
CA VAL A 119 -2.64 -8.24 9.65
C VAL A 119 -1.48 -7.28 9.36
N VAL A 120 -1.71 -6.24 8.55
CA VAL A 120 -0.75 -5.17 8.27
C VAL A 120 -0.35 -4.45 9.56
N GLY A 121 -1.30 -4.10 10.41
CA GLY A 121 -1.05 -3.42 11.69
C GLY A 121 -0.14 -4.21 12.63
N ILE A 122 -0.22 -5.55 12.62
CA ILE A 122 0.68 -6.43 13.39
C ILE A 122 2.03 -6.62 12.69
N SER A 123 2.04 -6.64 11.36
CA SER A 123 3.23 -7.00 10.57
C SER A 123 4.17 -5.82 10.33
N VAL A 124 3.63 -4.61 10.17
CA VAL A 124 4.41 -3.39 9.87
C VAL A 124 5.42 -3.04 10.96
N PRO A 125 5.11 -3.14 12.27
CA PRO A 125 6.10 -2.93 13.32
C PRO A 125 7.34 -3.85 13.22
N MET A 126 7.22 -5.00 12.53
CA MET A 126 8.36 -5.89 12.29
C MET A 126 9.38 -5.34 11.29
N LEU A 127 9.04 -4.25 10.58
CA LEU A 127 9.97 -3.51 9.72
C LEU A 127 10.87 -2.55 10.52
N VAL A 128 10.57 -2.28 11.79
CA VAL A 128 11.44 -1.46 12.65
C VAL A 128 12.45 -2.38 13.33
N PRO A 129 13.75 -2.29 12.98
CA PRO A 129 14.77 -3.14 13.57
C PRO A 129 14.96 -2.81 15.06
N THR A 130 15.38 -3.81 15.83
CA THR A 130 15.95 -3.58 17.17
C THR A 130 17.27 -2.83 17.07
N THR A 131 17.76 -2.27 18.18
CA THR A 131 19.02 -1.51 18.20
C THR A 131 20.20 -2.31 17.65
N GLU A 132 20.32 -3.58 18.04
CA GLU A 132 21.42 -4.45 17.60
C GLU A 132 21.32 -4.76 16.10
N MET A 133 20.10 -4.98 15.61
CA MET A 133 19.82 -5.22 14.20
C MET A 133 20.06 -3.96 13.35
N ASP A 134 19.72 -2.78 13.88
CA ASP A 134 19.91 -1.49 13.22
C ASP A 134 21.41 -1.21 12.98
N ILE A 135 22.26 -1.51 13.96
CA ILE A 135 23.72 -1.41 13.84
C ILE A 135 24.25 -2.36 12.76
N GLU A 136 23.76 -3.60 12.72
CA GLU A 136 24.18 -4.54 11.68
C GLU A 136 23.72 -4.09 10.28
N MET A 137 22.48 -3.60 10.16
CA MET A 137 21.96 -3.03 8.93
C MET A 137 22.74 -1.78 8.49
N GLU A 138 23.21 -0.95 9.42
CA GLU A 138 24.13 0.16 9.14
C GLU A 138 25.38 -0.35 8.42
N ARG A 139 26.08 -1.27 9.07
CA ARG A 139 27.36 -1.80 8.63
C ARG A 139 27.25 -2.38 7.23
N VAL A 140 26.21 -3.19 7.02
CA VAL A 140 25.90 -3.83 5.74
C VAL A 140 25.54 -2.80 4.66
N SER A 141 24.73 -1.79 5.00
CA SER A 141 24.35 -0.73 4.06
C SER A 141 25.53 0.15 3.66
N ARG A 142 26.34 0.61 4.63
CA ARG A 142 27.53 1.43 4.38
C ARG A 142 28.52 0.70 3.50
N ALA A 143 28.82 -0.56 3.82
CA ALA A 143 29.73 -1.37 3.04
C ALA A 143 29.23 -1.60 1.60
N LYS A 144 27.92 -1.77 1.41
CA LYS A 144 27.36 -2.03 0.07
C LYS A 144 27.27 -0.80 -0.81
N PHE A 145 26.82 0.31 -0.25
CA PHE A 145 26.55 1.54 -0.99
C PHE A 145 27.68 2.56 -0.88
N GLU A 146 28.81 2.17 -0.29
CA GLU A 146 29.99 3.02 -0.09
C GLU A 146 29.63 4.35 0.59
N ILE A 147 28.76 4.28 1.61
CA ILE A 147 28.24 5.47 2.30
C ILE A 147 29.28 5.99 3.28
N ASP A 148 29.70 7.24 3.10
CA ASP A 148 30.60 7.95 4.00
C ASP A 148 30.10 7.95 5.45
N ASP A 149 31.00 7.73 6.40
CA ASP A 149 30.69 7.62 7.83
C ASP A 149 30.01 8.88 8.42
N SER A 150 30.21 10.05 7.79
CA SER A 150 29.55 11.30 8.19
C SER A 150 28.07 11.36 7.80
N LEU A 151 27.63 10.57 6.80
CA LEU A 151 26.26 10.61 6.34
C LEU A 151 25.35 9.83 7.30
N ILE A 152 24.37 10.53 7.86
CA ILE A 152 23.34 9.93 8.71
C ILE A 152 22.18 9.45 7.82
N PHE A 153 21.76 8.22 8.02
CA PHE A 153 20.59 7.63 7.35
C PHE A 153 19.88 6.65 8.28
N TYR A 154 18.58 6.44 8.05
CA TYR A 154 17.80 5.44 8.78
C TYR A 154 17.57 4.21 7.91
N ARG A 155 17.52 3.04 8.55
CA ARG A 155 17.23 1.77 7.90
C ARG A 155 16.05 1.09 8.57
N TYR A 156 15.30 0.41 7.74
CA TYR A 156 14.16 -0.41 8.12
C TYR A 156 14.24 -1.74 7.38
N GLY A 157 13.48 -2.71 7.84
CA GLY A 157 13.35 -4.02 7.24
C GLY A 157 13.58 -5.13 8.25
N GLY A 158 14.20 -6.22 7.81
CA GLY A 158 14.51 -7.33 8.71
C GLY A 158 15.55 -8.28 8.15
N THR A 159 15.79 -9.37 8.87
CA THR A 159 16.73 -10.43 8.51
C THR A 159 16.05 -11.79 8.44
N MET A 160 16.59 -12.70 7.63
CA MET A 160 16.20 -14.11 7.61
C MET A 160 17.19 -15.00 8.37
N ASN A 161 18.45 -14.59 8.55
CA ASN A 161 19.51 -15.43 9.09
C ASN A 161 20.10 -14.95 10.42
N ARG A 162 19.82 -13.71 10.84
CA ARG A 162 20.32 -13.12 12.10
C ARG A 162 19.20 -12.74 13.06
N THR A 163 18.20 -13.62 13.20
CA THR A 163 17.00 -13.31 13.98
C THR A 163 17.31 -13.09 15.47
N GLU A 164 18.40 -13.64 15.99
CA GLU A 164 18.92 -13.40 17.33
C GLU A 164 19.17 -11.91 17.60
N LEU A 165 19.71 -11.18 16.62
CA LEU A 165 19.94 -9.73 16.72
C LEU A 165 18.61 -8.97 16.74
N ASN A 166 17.58 -9.52 16.09
CA ASN A 166 16.25 -8.92 15.98
C ASN A 166 15.24 -9.50 16.98
N ARG A 167 15.69 -10.03 18.13
CA ARG A 167 14.84 -10.63 19.19
C ARG A 167 13.88 -11.72 18.66
N GLY A 168 14.37 -12.56 17.76
CA GLY A 168 13.61 -13.63 17.10
C GLY A 168 12.69 -13.17 15.96
N ARG A 169 12.63 -11.87 15.64
CA ARG A 169 11.76 -11.35 14.56
C ARG A 169 12.34 -11.69 13.19
N HIS A 170 11.61 -12.51 12.45
CA HIS A 170 11.98 -12.94 11.11
C HIS A 170 11.36 -12.03 10.04
N PHE A 171 12.15 -11.60 9.05
CA PHE A 171 11.67 -10.73 7.96
C PHE A 171 10.47 -11.32 7.21
N LEU A 172 10.44 -12.65 7.04
CA LEU A 172 9.32 -13.34 6.40
C LEU A 172 7.96 -13.02 7.04
N VAL A 173 7.89 -12.76 8.35
CA VAL A 173 6.62 -12.36 8.99
C VAL A 173 6.12 -11.04 8.40
N ALA A 174 7.02 -10.06 8.28
CA ALA A 174 6.72 -8.80 7.59
C ALA A 174 6.37 -9.08 6.12
N LEU A 175 7.21 -9.79 5.37
CA LEU A 175 6.98 -10.06 3.95
C LEU A 175 5.61 -10.71 3.68
N PHE A 176 5.27 -11.77 4.41
CA PHE A 176 4.00 -12.47 4.21
C PHE A 176 2.82 -11.65 4.72
N GLY A 177 2.90 -11.06 5.91
CA GLY A 177 1.77 -10.34 6.50
C GLY A 177 1.52 -8.95 5.92
N PHE A 178 2.57 -8.25 5.49
CA PHE A 178 2.49 -6.89 4.96
C PHE A 178 2.32 -6.85 3.44
N ILE A 179 3.01 -7.74 2.72
CA ILE A 179 3.10 -7.70 1.25
C ILE A 179 2.30 -8.84 0.63
N ILE A 180 2.74 -10.09 0.81
CA ILE A 180 2.24 -11.21 0.00
C ILE A 180 0.76 -11.49 0.30
N PHE A 181 0.37 -11.60 1.57
CA PHE A 181 -1.01 -11.94 1.92
C PHE A 181 -2.00 -10.84 1.52
N PRO A 182 -1.83 -9.57 1.92
CA PRO A 182 -2.80 -8.55 1.56
C PRO A 182 -2.84 -8.29 0.05
N TYR A 183 -1.68 -8.31 -0.63
CA TYR A 183 -1.61 -8.13 -2.07
C TYR A 183 -2.31 -9.28 -2.81
N SER A 184 -1.88 -10.52 -2.56
CA SER A 184 -2.37 -11.68 -3.31
C SER A 184 -3.86 -11.91 -3.09
N THR A 185 -4.34 -11.75 -1.85
CA THR A 185 -5.76 -11.96 -1.55
C THR A 185 -6.64 -10.85 -2.11
N SER A 186 -6.21 -9.58 -2.07
CA SER A 186 -6.94 -8.49 -2.70
C SER A 186 -7.02 -8.63 -4.22
N TYR A 187 -5.93 -9.00 -4.90
CA TYR A 187 -5.97 -9.23 -6.34
C TYR A 187 -6.82 -10.46 -6.72
N ALA A 188 -6.75 -11.54 -5.94
CA ALA A 188 -7.62 -12.70 -6.15
C ALA A 188 -9.10 -12.33 -5.98
N GLU A 189 -9.44 -11.59 -4.92
CA GLU A 189 -10.81 -11.09 -4.71
C GLU A 189 -11.25 -10.20 -5.88
N MET A 190 -10.39 -9.28 -6.32
CA MET A 190 -10.67 -8.41 -7.47
C MET A 190 -10.99 -9.22 -8.74
N VAL A 191 -10.18 -10.22 -9.09
CA VAL A 191 -10.42 -11.08 -10.27
C VAL A 191 -11.75 -11.82 -10.16
N ILE A 192 -12.06 -12.37 -8.98
CA ILE A 192 -13.34 -13.05 -8.73
C ILE A 192 -14.51 -12.07 -8.90
N LEU A 193 -14.42 -10.88 -8.32
CA LEU A 193 -15.46 -9.85 -8.43
C LEU A 193 -15.66 -9.40 -9.87
N MET A 194 -14.58 -9.15 -10.61
CA MET A 194 -14.63 -8.80 -12.03
C MET A 194 -15.34 -9.90 -12.83
N PHE A 195 -15.00 -11.16 -12.60
CA PHE A 195 -15.65 -12.30 -13.27
C PHE A 195 -17.15 -12.41 -12.91
N MET A 196 -17.50 -12.23 -11.64
CA MET A 196 -18.89 -12.26 -11.18
C MET A 196 -19.72 -11.12 -11.77
N ILE A 197 -19.19 -9.89 -11.78
CA ILE A 197 -19.82 -8.72 -12.39
C ILE A 197 -20.02 -8.98 -13.89
N TYR A 198 -18.97 -9.43 -14.59
CA TYR A 198 -19.03 -9.76 -16.01
C TYR A 198 -20.12 -10.81 -16.31
N LYS A 199 -20.14 -11.92 -15.55
CA LYS A 199 -21.14 -12.98 -15.70
C LYS A 199 -22.55 -12.45 -15.48
N HIS A 200 -22.74 -11.62 -14.45
CA HIS A 200 -24.03 -11.03 -14.15
C HIS A 200 -24.51 -10.11 -15.29
N LEU A 201 -23.65 -9.20 -15.76
CA LEU A 201 -23.97 -8.31 -16.89
C LEU A 201 -24.30 -9.09 -18.17
N LYS A 202 -23.52 -10.13 -18.48
CA LYS A 202 -23.75 -10.97 -19.67
C LYS A 202 -25.08 -11.72 -19.59
N SER A 203 -25.48 -12.16 -18.40
CA SER A 203 -26.77 -12.84 -18.20
C SER A 203 -27.97 -11.90 -18.36
N TYR A 204 -27.82 -10.62 -18.01
CA TYR A 204 -28.89 -9.62 -18.02
C TYR A 204 -29.02 -8.82 -19.33
N LYS A 205 -28.54 -9.38 -20.46
CA LYS A 205 -28.60 -8.81 -21.82
C LYS A 205 -29.61 -7.66 -21.96
N SER A 206 -29.09 -6.44 -21.95
CA SER A 206 -29.72 -5.17 -22.38
C SER A 206 -30.99 -4.65 -21.70
N ALA A 207 -31.64 -5.35 -20.76
CA ALA A 207 -33.00 -4.93 -20.33
C ALA A 207 -33.08 -4.04 -19.07
N VAL A 208 -32.08 -4.04 -18.17
CA VAL A 208 -32.26 -3.47 -16.82
C VAL A 208 -31.20 -2.43 -16.41
N THR A 209 -30.04 -2.39 -17.06
CA THR A 209 -28.98 -1.42 -16.73
C THR A 209 -29.13 -0.14 -17.54
N SER A 210 -29.39 0.98 -16.88
CA SER A 210 -29.35 2.30 -17.53
C SER A 210 -28.01 2.51 -18.25
N ALA A 211 -28.01 3.21 -19.39
CA ALA A 211 -26.79 3.52 -20.15
C ALA A 211 -25.69 4.16 -19.27
N LYS A 212 -26.12 4.95 -18.27
CA LYS A 212 -25.23 5.56 -17.27
C LYS A 212 -24.54 4.52 -16.38
N THR A 213 -25.25 3.50 -15.92
CA THR A 213 -24.68 2.41 -15.11
C THR A 213 -23.68 1.59 -15.92
N ALA A 214 -24.00 1.30 -17.18
CA ALA A 214 -23.10 0.60 -18.09
C ALA A 214 -21.81 1.39 -18.37
N SER A 215 -21.91 2.72 -18.58
CA SER A 215 -20.75 3.60 -18.73
C SER A 215 -19.87 3.60 -17.48
N LEU A 216 -20.46 3.80 -16.29
CA LEU A 216 -19.70 3.84 -15.04
C LEU A 216 -18.96 2.53 -14.76
N GLN A 217 -19.57 1.38 -15.09
CA GLN A 217 -18.88 0.09 -14.95
C GLN A 217 -17.78 -0.10 -15.97
N ARG A 218 -17.99 0.31 -17.23
CA ARG A 218 -16.92 0.30 -18.24
C ARG A 218 -15.74 1.17 -17.80
N ASP A 219 -15.99 2.37 -17.31
CA ASP A 219 -14.96 3.29 -16.81
C ASP A 219 -14.23 2.68 -15.60
N PHE A 220 -14.96 2.02 -14.71
CA PHE A 220 -14.38 1.29 -13.58
C PHE A 220 -13.48 0.13 -14.04
N PHE A 221 -13.91 -0.68 -15.00
CA PHE A 221 -13.09 -1.76 -15.57
C PHE A 221 -11.84 -1.22 -16.27
N ILE A 222 -11.95 -0.12 -17.02
CA ILE A 222 -10.79 0.53 -17.65
C ILE A 222 -9.83 1.04 -16.59
N MET A 223 -10.33 1.72 -15.56
CA MET A 223 -9.51 2.20 -14.45
C MET A 223 -8.77 1.04 -13.75
N GLN A 224 -9.44 -0.09 -13.52
CA GLN A 224 -8.81 -1.27 -12.91
C GLN A 224 -7.78 -1.93 -13.84
N LEU A 225 -8.03 -1.99 -15.15
CA LEU A 225 -7.06 -2.52 -16.12
C LEU A 225 -5.81 -1.66 -16.23
N LEU A 226 -5.93 -0.35 -16.02
CA LEU A 226 -4.80 0.58 -15.99
C LEU A 226 -3.99 0.54 -14.68
N GLN A 227 -4.48 -0.18 -13.67
CA GLN A 227 -3.79 -0.37 -12.38
C GLN A 227 -2.97 -1.68 -12.33
N VAL A 228 -2.98 -2.48 -13.40
CA VAL A 228 -2.17 -3.70 -13.59
C VAL A 228 -1.00 -3.39 -14.51
#